data_AF-A0A2S2NFR2-F1
#
_entry.id   AF-A0A2S2NFR2-F1
#
_cell.length_a   1.000
_cell.length_b   1.000
_cell.length_c   1.000
_cell.angle_alpha   90.00
_cell.angle_beta   90.00
_cell.angle_gamma   90.00
#
_symmetry.space_group_name_H-M   'P 1'
#
loop_
_entity.id
_entity.type
_entity.pdbx_description
1 polymer ?
#
loop_
_entity_poly.entity_id
_entity_poly.type
_entity_poly.pdbx_seq_one_letter_code
_entity_poly.pdbx_strand_id
1 'polypeptide(L)'
;HTQMTCDSAHCLIEKNLKGKDIYLPSDFVRITKEARKNPSSFEATLLNYEFFSNYKSHQVYSSIRPGKAKDDPEVKDLRAIQYNPESQRIFYKLMFDEPYTEFPIGRRCDKINPDVQYDKLYKKPIP
;
A
#
# COMPACT_ATOMS: atom_id res chain seq x y z
N HIS A 1 11.13 -9.06 -26.22
CA HIS A 1 10.09 -8.92 -25.19
C HIS A 1 10.79 -8.97 -23.83
N THR A 2 10.90 -7.84 -23.15
CA THR A 2 11.56 -7.76 -21.84
C THR A 2 10.55 -8.24 -20.81
N GLN A 3 10.72 -9.44 -20.26
CA GLN A 3 9.87 -9.89 -19.14
C GLN A 3 10.16 -8.99 -17.94
N MET A 4 9.15 -8.31 -17.42
CA MET A 4 9.33 -7.54 -16.19
C MET A 4 9.69 -8.50 -15.05
N THR A 5 10.52 -8.04 -14.12
CA THR A 5 10.96 -8.86 -12.97
C THR A 5 9.78 -9.35 -12.13
N CYS A 6 8.72 -8.55 -12.04
CA CYS A 6 7.45 -8.90 -11.40
C CYS A 6 6.78 -10.09 -12.10
N ASP A 7 6.63 -10.04 -13.42
CA ASP A 7 6.01 -11.11 -14.22
C ASP A 7 6.79 -12.43 -14.10
N SER A 8 8.12 -12.34 -14.04
CA SER A 8 8.98 -13.49 -13.83
C SER A 8 8.77 -14.12 -12.45
N ALA A 9 8.68 -13.30 -11.39
CA ALA A 9 8.40 -13.79 -10.04
C ALA A 9 7.03 -14.46 -9.94
N HIS A 10 6.00 -13.82 -10.51
CA HIS A 10 4.65 -14.37 -10.57
C HIS A 10 4.64 -15.75 -11.23
N CYS A 11 5.23 -15.86 -12.43
CA CYS A 11 5.31 -17.11 -13.19
C CYS A 11 6.01 -18.25 -12.41
N LEU A 12 7.09 -17.94 -11.69
CA LEU A 12 7.81 -18.93 -10.88
C LEU A 12 6.97 -19.42 -9.69
N ILE A 13 6.30 -18.49 -9.00
CA ILE A 13 5.44 -18.82 -7.86
C ILE A 13 4.27 -19.69 -8.32
N GLU A 14 3.56 -19.30 -9.39
CA GLU A 14 2.43 -20.07 -9.93
C GLU A 14 2.84 -21.48 -10.36
N LYS A 15 3.99 -21.62 -11.04
CA LYS A 15 4.53 -22.93 -11.43
C LYS A 15 4.80 -23.81 -10.22
N ASN A 16 5.33 -23.23 -9.14
CA ASN A 16 5.64 -23.98 -7.92
C ASN A 16 4.40 -24.25 -7.06
N LEU A 17 3.34 -23.46 -7.21
CA LEU A 17 2.06 -23.63 -6.52
C LEU A 17 1.22 -24.76 -7.14
N LYS A 18 1.31 -24.92 -8.47
CA LYS A 18 0.49 -25.89 -9.21
C LYS A 18 0.75 -27.33 -8.75
N GLY A 19 -0.31 -28.03 -8.34
CA GLY A 19 -0.24 -29.42 -7.89
C GLY A 19 0.26 -29.62 -6.46
N LYS A 20 0.42 -28.53 -5.69
CA LYS A 20 0.63 -28.60 -4.23
C LYS A 20 -0.68 -28.35 -3.51
N ASP A 21 -0.97 -29.17 -2.51
CA ASP A 21 -2.07 -28.91 -1.59
C ASP A 21 -1.66 -27.81 -0.60
N ILE A 22 -2.60 -26.93 -0.30
CA ILE A 22 -2.41 -25.79 0.59
C ILE A 22 -3.41 -25.91 1.73
N TYR A 23 -2.90 -26.17 2.93
CA TYR A 23 -3.73 -26.38 4.12
C TYR A 23 -3.70 -25.15 5.04
N LEU A 24 -2.57 -24.43 5.09
CA LEU A 24 -2.37 -23.28 5.96
C LEU A 24 -1.84 -22.05 5.22
N PRO A 25 -2.13 -20.83 5.67
CA PRO A 25 -1.53 -19.61 5.11
C PRO A 25 0.01 -19.61 5.12
N SER A 26 0.63 -20.28 6.10
CA SER A 26 2.09 -20.45 6.16
C SER A 26 2.66 -21.27 5.00
N ASP A 27 1.87 -22.15 4.38
CA ASP A 27 2.31 -22.90 3.22
C ASP A 27 2.56 -21.99 2.02
N PHE A 28 1.76 -20.94 1.84
CA PHE A 28 2.02 -19.95 0.78
C PHE A 28 3.40 -19.29 0.95
N VAL A 29 3.78 -18.95 2.20
CA VAL A 29 5.09 -18.34 2.49
C VAL A 29 6.22 -19.30 2.12
N ARG A 30 6.10 -20.57 2.52
CA ARG A 30 7.08 -21.61 2.20
C ARG A 30 7.19 -21.86 0.70
N ILE A 31 6.07 -22.05 0.00
CA ILE A 31 6.03 -22.28 -1.45
C ILE A 31 6.59 -21.08 -2.22
N THR A 32 6.31 -19.86 -1.77
CA THR A 32 6.86 -18.64 -2.36
C THR A 32 8.37 -18.59 -2.22
N LYS A 33 8.93 -18.88 -1.03
CA LYS A 33 10.38 -18.97 -0.81
C LYS A 33 11.05 -20.02 -1.69
N GLU A 34 10.41 -21.18 -1.85
CA GLU A 34 10.89 -22.29 -2.67
C GLU A 34 10.82 -22.03 -4.18
N ALA A 35 9.98 -21.10 -4.63
CA ALA A 35 9.69 -20.85 -6.06
C ALA A 35 10.92 -20.35 -6.84
N ARG A 36 11.88 -19.75 -6.15
CA ARG A 36 13.16 -19.33 -6.73
C ARG A 36 14.30 -19.84 -5.85
N LYS A 37 15.30 -20.46 -6.48
CA LYS A 37 16.53 -20.90 -5.80
C LYS A 37 17.74 -20.07 -6.21
N ASN A 38 17.80 -19.64 -7.48
CA ASN A 38 18.89 -18.84 -8.04
C ASN A 38 18.35 -17.51 -8.59
N PRO A 39 19.10 -16.38 -8.46
CA PRO A 39 20.29 -16.19 -7.63
C PRO A 39 20.05 -16.26 -6.11
N SER A 40 18.80 -16.09 -5.66
CA SER A 40 18.42 -16.26 -4.25
C SER A 40 16.92 -16.54 -4.13
N SER A 41 16.51 -17.11 -2.99
CA SER A 41 15.08 -17.28 -2.66
C SER A 41 14.34 -15.96 -2.52
N PHE A 42 13.04 -16.00 -2.81
CA PHE A 42 12.17 -14.87 -2.51
C PHE A 42 12.07 -14.65 -1.00
N GLU A 43 11.93 -13.40 -0.60
CA GLU A 43 11.52 -13.07 0.76
C GLU A 43 9.99 -13.13 0.85
N ALA A 44 9.48 -13.85 1.84
CA ALA A 44 8.06 -13.91 2.13
C ALA A 44 7.85 -13.95 3.64
N THR A 45 6.94 -13.11 4.12
CA THR A 45 6.65 -12.95 5.54
C THR A 45 5.16 -13.08 5.73
N LEU A 46 4.76 -13.95 6.65
CA LEU A 46 3.35 -14.06 7.04
C LEU A 46 3.03 -12.88 7.95
N LEU A 47 2.11 -12.02 7.53
CA LEU A 47 1.71 -10.87 8.32
C LEU A 47 0.89 -11.34 9.53
N ASN A 48 1.21 -10.80 10.71
CA ASN A 48 0.46 -11.03 11.93
C ASN A 48 -0.19 -9.71 12.42
N TYR A 49 -0.90 -9.78 13.54
CA TYR A 49 -1.57 -8.60 14.12
C TYR A 49 -0.60 -7.48 14.51
N GLU A 50 0.68 -7.78 14.72
CA GLU A 50 1.73 -6.81 15.07
C GLU A 50 2.21 -6.00 13.87
N PHE A 51 1.96 -6.44 12.64
CA PHE A 51 2.35 -5.70 11.44
C PHE A 51 1.59 -4.38 11.30
N PHE A 52 0.32 -4.36 11.71
CA PHE A 52 -0.57 -3.22 11.46
C PHE A 52 -0.42 -2.14 12.53
N SER A 53 -0.08 -0.93 12.11
CA SER A 53 -0.03 0.26 12.96
C SER A 53 -1.32 1.08 12.89
N ASN A 54 -1.65 1.78 13.97
CA ASN A 54 -2.80 2.67 14.08
C ASN A 54 -2.42 4.09 13.66
N TYR A 55 -2.80 4.48 12.44
CA TYR A 55 -2.53 5.80 11.88
C TYR A 55 -3.63 6.84 12.17
N LYS A 56 -4.61 6.54 13.05
CA LYS A 56 -5.75 7.46 13.31
C LYS A 56 -5.33 8.76 13.98
N SER A 57 -4.27 8.75 14.78
CA SER A 57 -3.87 9.87 15.63
C SER A 57 -3.08 10.98 14.92
N HIS A 58 -2.63 10.76 13.68
CA HIS A 58 -1.77 11.71 12.95
C HIS A 58 -2.16 11.80 11.47
N GLN A 59 -3.41 12.21 11.22
CA GLN A 59 -3.93 12.34 9.86
C GLN A 59 -3.82 13.79 9.37
N VAL A 60 -2.87 14.01 8.46
CA VAL A 60 -2.67 15.30 7.79
C VAL A 60 -3.82 15.62 6.84
N TYR A 61 -4.41 14.60 6.22
CA TYR A 61 -5.55 14.74 5.33
C TYR A 61 -6.71 13.97 5.93
N SER A 62 -7.80 14.66 6.25
CA SER A 62 -9.04 14.03 6.72
C SER A 62 -9.81 13.34 5.60
N SER A 63 -9.51 13.69 4.35
CA SER A 63 -10.11 13.10 3.16
C SER A 63 -9.15 13.18 1.98
N ILE A 64 -9.21 12.17 1.12
CA ILE A 64 -8.59 12.17 -0.21
C ILE A 64 -9.58 12.62 -1.29
N ARG A 65 -10.70 13.25 -0.92
CA ARG A 65 -11.65 13.81 -1.88
C ARG A 65 -11.13 15.17 -2.38
N PRO A 66 -10.98 15.36 -3.71
CA PRO A 66 -10.59 16.65 -4.27
C PRO A 66 -11.60 17.75 -3.99
N GLY A 67 -12.89 17.41 -4.15
CA GLY A 67 -14.04 18.27 -3.97
C GLY A 67 -14.54 18.43 -2.54
N LYS A 68 -15.23 19.54 -2.27
CA LYS A 68 -15.89 19.82 -0.98
C LYS A 68 -17.41 19.86 -1.08
N ALA A 69 -17.94 20.35 -2.19
CA ALA A 69 -19.38 20.56 -2.41
C ALA A 69 -20.03 19.38 -3.15
N LYS A 70 -21.36 19.46 -3.28
CA LYS A 70 -22.12 18.63 -4.23
C LYS A 70 -21.69 19.04 -5.64
N ASP A 71 -21.52 18.07 -6.53
CA ASP A 71 -21.03 18.22 -7.92
C ASP A 71 -19.52 18.49 -8.08
N ASP A 72 -18.76 18.65 -6.99
CA ASP A 72 -17.30 18.65 -7.06
C ASP A 72 -16.75 17.21 -7.26
N PRO A 73 -15.56 17.07 -7.88
CA PRO A 73 -14.92 15.77 -8.12
C PRO A 73 -14.79 14.91 -6.86
N GLU A 74 -15.11 13.64 -7.02
CA GLU A 74 -15.10 12.64 -5.95
C GLU A 74 -13.85 11.75 -6.05
N VAL A 75 -13.65 10.90 -5.03
CA VAL A 75 -12.53 9.95 -4.99
C VAL A 75 -12.50 9.04 -6.23
N LYS A 76 -13.67 8.72 -6.81
CA LYS A 76 -13.81 7.88 -8.01
C LYS A 76 -13.26 8.55 -9.28
N ASP A 77 -13.15 9.88 -9.28
CA ASP A 77 -12.69 10.66 -10.43
C ASP A 77 -11.16 10.84 -10.43
N LEU A 78 -10.48 10.37 -9.38
CA LEU A 78 -9.03 10.40 -9.28
C LEU A 78 -8.37 9.44 -10.28
N ARG A 79 -7.33 9.93 -10.96
CA ARG A 79 -6.50 9.12 -11.88
C ARG A 79 -5.13 8.80 -11.32
N ALA A 80 -4.55 9.74 -10.59
CA ALA A 80 -3.26 9.55 -9.96
C ALA A 80 -3.17 10.34 -8.65
N ILE A 81 -2.43 9.79 -7.71
CA ILE A 81 -2.06 10.43 -6.45
C ILE A 81 -0.53 10.37 -6.36
N GLN A 82 0.08 11.50 -6.01
CA GLN A 82 1.52 11.60 -5.81
C GLN A 82 1.80 12.13 -4.41
N TYR A 83 2.62 11.41 -3.66
CA TYR A 83 3.19 11.91 -2.42
C TYR A 83 4.57 12.52 -2.70
N ASN A 84 4.79 13.75 -2.26
CA ASN A 84 6.09 14.39 -2.29
C ASN A 84 6.71 14.33 -0.89
N PRO A 85 7.80 13.56 -0.67
CA PRO A 85 8.42 13.40 0.64
C PRO A 85 9.14 14.66 1.14
N GLU A 86 9.59 15.57 0.27
CA GLU A 86 10.27 16.80 0.66
C GLU A 86 9.30 17.82 1.23
N SER A 87 8.19 18.06 0.53
CA SER A 87 7.13 18.96 0.99
C SER A 87 6.16 18.30 1.97
N GLN A 88 6.21 16.97 2.07
CA GLN A 88 5.26 16.14 2.82
C GLN A 88 3.80 16.39 2.42
N ARG A 89 3.57 16.74 1.15
CA ARG A 89 2.25 17.02 0.58
C ARG A 89 1.80 15.93 -0.38
N ILE A 90 0.49 15.81 -0.52
CA ILE A 90 -0.15 14.88 -1.47
C ILE A 90 -0.76 15.71 -2.59
N PHE A 91 -0.49 15.30 -3.81
CA PHE A 91 -1.01 15.88 -5.03
C PHE A 91 -1.88 14.85 -5.78
N TYR A 92 -2.79 15.33 -6.61
CA TYR A 92 -3.70 14.51 -7.40
C TYR A 92 -3.82 14.98 -8.84
N LYS A 93 -4.33 14.09 -9.69
CA LYS A 93 -4.78 14.38 -11.06
C LYS A 93 -6.17 13.82 -11.31
N LEU A 94 -6.99 14.57 -12.05
CA LEU A 94 -8.28 14.11 -12.58
C LEU A 94 -8.15 13.62 -14.03
N MET A 95 -7.20 14.17 -14.78
CA MET A 95 -6.85 13.74 -16.14
C MET A 95 -5.35 13.45 -16.24
N PHE A 96 -4.95 12.51 -17.09
CA PHE A 96 -3.54 12.10 -17.19
C PHE A 96 -2.62 13.22 -17.69
N ASP A 97 -3.14 14.06 -18.60
CA ASP A 97 -2.41 15.13 -19.28
C ASP A 97 -2.29 16.42 -18.47
N GLU A 98 -3.05 16.55 -17.38
CA GLU A 98 -3.03 17.71 -16.51
C GLU A 98 -1.85 17.68 -15.53
N PRO A 99 -1.35 18.83 -15.06
CA PRO A 99 -0.38 18.86 -13.98
C PRO A 99 -0.97 18.36 -12.66
N TYR A 100 -0.11 17.89 -11.78
CA TYR A 100 -0.50 17.52 -10.42
C TYR A 100 -0.97 18.75 -9.63
N THR A 101 -2.10 18.64 -8.95
CA THR A 101 -2.67 19.68 -8.10
C THR A 101 -2.62 19.24 -6.63
N GLU A 102 -2.28 20.14 -5.71
CA GLU A 102 -2.21 19.79 -4.28
C GLU A 102 -3.61 19.49 -3.71
N PHE A 103 -3.73 18.44 -2.89
CA PHE A 103 -4.97 18.18 -2.17
C PHE A 103 -5.30 19.32 -1.20
N PRO A 104 -6.57 19.76 -1.11
CA PRO A 104 -6.95 20.75 -0.13
C PRO A 104 -6.79 20.19 1.28
N ILE A 105 -5.93 20.82 2.08
CA ILE A 105 -5.76 20.50 3.49
C ILE A 105 -6.93 21.11 4.27
N GLY A 106 -7.54 20.32 5.16
CA GLY A 106 -8.60 20.80 6.05
C GLY A 106 -8.06 21.78 7.10
N ARG A 107 -8.94 22.58 7.72
CA ARG A 107 -8.53 23.53 8.79
C ARG A 107 -8.04 22.84 10.08
N ARG A 108 -8.29 21.53 10.23
CA ARG A 108 -7.96 20.72 11.43
C ARG A 108 -7.01 19.59 11.05
N CYS A 109 -5.87 19.93 10.46
CA CYS A 109 -4.88 18.95 10.09
C CYS A 109 -3.74 19.01 11.09
N ASP A 110 -3.38 17.87 11.65
CA ASP A 110 -2.25 17.77 12.56
C ASP A 110 -0.96 18.06 11.80
N LYS A 111 -0.02 18.74 12.46
CA LYS A 111 1.33 18.91 11.89
C LYS A 111 1.97 17.53 11.79
N ILE A 112 2.66 17.29 10.67
CA ILE A 112 3.45 16.07 10.51
C ILE A 112 4.57 16.13 11.53
N ASN A 113 4.58 15.16 12.44
CA ASN A 113 5.70 14.94 13.32
C ASN A 113 6.48 13.71 12.79
N PRO A 114 7.74 13.88 12.34
CA PRO A 114 8.53 12.80 11.76
C PRO A 114 8.92 11.73 12.79
N ASP A 115 8.93 12.07 14.09
CA ASP A 115 9.34 11.16 15.17
C ASP A 115 8.17 10.43 15.83
N VAL A 116 7.00 10.40 15.17
CA VAL A 116 5.81 9.72 15.69
C VAL A 116 6.01 8.22 15.66
N GLN A 117 6.02 7.62 16.85
CA GLN A 117 5.83 6.19 17.00
C GLN A 117 4.33 5.89 16.98
N TYR A 118 3.89 5.13 15.98
CA TYR A 118 2.50 4.71 15.88
C TYR A 118 2.23 3.50 16.77
N ASP A 119 1.13 3.56 17.53
CA ASP A 119 0.62 2.41 18.27
C ASP A 119 0.25 1.27 17.32
N LYS A 120 0.22 0.04 17.82
CA LYS A 120 -0.31 -1.10 17.06
C LYS A 120 -1.83 -0.96 16.89
N LEU A 121 -2.33 -1.27 15.69
CA LEU A 121 -3.76 -1.28 15.38
C LEU A 121 -4.48 -2.34 16.21
N TYR A 122 -3.86 -3.51 16.36
CA TYR A 122 -4.39 -4.63 17.12
C TYR A 122 -3.50 -4.89 18.34
N LYS A 123 -4.13 -5.05 19.51
CA LYS A 123 -3.42 -5.37 20.76
C LYS A 123 -3.19 -6.88 20.95
N LYS A 124 -4.00 -7.70 20.30
CA LYS A 124 -4.00 -9.16 20.37
C LYS A 124 -4.47 -9.74 19.03
N PRO A 125 -4.23 -11.03 18.75
CA PRO A 125 -4.81 -11.71 17.60
C PRO A 125 -6.33 -11.53 17.57
N ILE A 126 -6.86 -11.29 16.37
CA ILE A 126 -8.31 -11.28 16.16
C ILE A 126 -8.78 -12.75 16.22
N PRO A 127 -9.80 -13.08 17.02
CA PRO A 127 -10.34 -14.43 17.14
C PRO A 127 -11.02 -14.91 15.85
#